data_AF-A0A8H5VCX5-F1
#
_entry.id   AF-A0A8H5VCX5-F1
#
_cell.length_a   1.000
_cell.length_b   1.000
_cell.length_c   1.000
_cell.angle_alpha   90.00
_cell.angle_beta   90.00
_cell.angle_gamma   90.00
#
_symmetry.space_group_name_H-M   'P 1'
#
loop_
_entity.id
_entity.type
_entity.pdbx_description
1 polymer ?
#
loop_
_entity_poly.entity_id
_entity_poly.type
_entity_poly.pdbx_seq_one_letter_code
_entity_poly.pdbx_strand_id
1 'polypeptide(L)'
;MVSGTPPNPSSYDACCIDSRRRFISLYLKYVGSDAVAKWDNCLRMAFEQVMKSLEERCHKRASHDWLEYEADRVAWQKLFSEIDIEAVEWPFTIPTEFDSPDKIAEGISPTYQNWRLARGLRVCDVGRRDEPEVPSLDQRNHVWKKDPNYPREMVAPITGPFQIALPLWIDLYNLIFGEGDQLLHDINNEIIPPHLAISWNGDDEGCITLVVGFSPTTCVNPGSEGIGDSVRWLWQSVVDWVIEAYFGGTMSLATFLRVRKAMPVPYSSSYHSSQGLTTLTSSAYAEVQDEPMYFIRKAHEKRTFIAECRDEVLEILEKPLAEAKAGLSRWVFCEGYDEERLAAAREIWASSTTDERTIQEAILWAMGPHEVTTISAEDDSSTDE
;
A
#
# COMPACT_ATOMS: atom_id res chain seq x y z
N MET A 1 19.37 26.41 -32.92
CA MET A 1 19.50 27.12 -31.64
C MET A 1 18.58 28.32 -31.64
N VAL A 2 17.73 28.47 -30.63
CA VAL A 2 16.88 29.65 -30.46
C VAL A 2 17.77 30.81 -29.98
N SER A 3 17.60 32.02 -30.54
CA SER A 3 18.36 33.19 -30.09
C SER A 3 17.97 33.58 -28.67
N GLY A 4 18.82 33.26 -27.69
CA GLY A 4 18.60 33.55 -26.28
C GLY A 4 19.84 33.20 -25.46
N THR A 5 19.91 33.69 -24.22
CA THR A 5 20.89 33.23 -23.23
C THR A 5 20.38 31.94 -22.57
N PRO A 6 21.25 30.96 -22.27
CA PRO A 6 20.85 29.78 -21.51
C PRO A 6 20.34 30.19 -20.12
N PRO A 7 19.38 29.45 -19.54
CA PRO A 7 18.92 29.71 -18.17
C PRO A 7 20.11 29.59 -17.19
N ASN A 8 20.14 30.45 -16.17
CA ASN A 8 21.18 30.42 -15.15
C ASN A 8 20.82 29.36 -14.06
N PRO A 9 21.62 28.31 -13.86
CA PRO A 9 21.30 27.26 -12.88
C PRO A 9 21.28 27.75 -11.42
N SER A 10 22.04 28.80 -11.08
CA SER A 10 22.11 29.32 -9.70
C SER A 10 20.81 29.94 -9.17
N SER A 11 19.83 30.22 -10.04
CA SER A 11 18.50 30.68 -9.62
C SER A 11 17.54 29.54 -9.26
N TYR A 12 18.00 28.29 -9.30
CA TYR A 12 17.20 27.11 -9.04
C TYR A 12 17.79 26.32 -7.88
N ASP A 13 16.93 25.99 -6.92
CA ASP A 13 17.26 25.03 -5.87
C ASP A 13 17.41 23.63 -6.46
N ALA A 14 18.56 23.00 -6.21
CA ALA A 14 18.90 21.66 -6.66
C ALA A 14 18.15 20.56 -5.91
N CYS A 15 17.81 20.78 -4.64
CA CYS A 15 17.12 19.81 -3.80
C CYS A 15 15.61 19.77 -4.09
N CYS A 16 15.04 20.90 -4.52
CA CYS A 16 13.64 20.99 -4.92
C CYS A 16 13.42 20.42 -6.34
N ILE A 17 12.66 19.33 -6.44
CA ILE A 17 12.36 18.63 -7.71
C ILE A 17 11.76 19.58 -8.74
N ASP A 18 10.74 20.36 -8.37
CA ASP A 18 10.05 21.27 -9.29
C ASP A 18 10.97 22.38 -9.81
N SER A 19 11.79 22.94 -8.92
CA SER A 19 12.78 23.95 -9.26
C SER A 19 13.79 23.40 -10.28
N ARG A 20 14.36 22.22 -9.99
CA ARG A 20 15.32 21.55 -10.85
C ARG A 20 14.72 21.18 -12.22
N ARG A 21 13.53 20.60 -12.25
CA ARG A 21 12.83 20.24 -13.50
C ARG A 21 12.41 21.45 -14.32
N ARG A 22 12.11 22.58 -13.67
CA ARG A 22 11.87 23.86 -14.36
C ARG A 22 13.11 24.34 -15.09
N PHE A 23 14.30 24.27 -14.46
CA PHE A 23 15.56 24.58 -15.15
C PHE A 23 15.77 23.66 -16.35
N ILE A 24 15.63 22.34 -16.16
CA ILE A 24 15.82 21.35 -17.23
C ILE A 24 14.89 21.67 -18.41
N SER A 25 13.59 21.87 -18.16
CA SER A 25 12.62 22.21 -19.20
C SER A 25 13.00 23.47 -19.98
N LEU A 26 13.45 24.52 -19.30
CA LEU A 26 13.88 25.76 -19.94
C LEU A 26 15.16 25.57 -20.76
N TYR A 27 16.10 24.78 -20.25
CA TYR A 27 17.36 24.50 -20.94
C TYR A 27 17.12 23.66 -22.20
N LEU A 28 16.29 22.62 -22.13
CA LEU A 28 15.93 21.80 -23.28
C LEU A 28 15.26 22.63 -24.39
N LYS A 29 14.36 23.57 -24.02
CA LYS A 29 13.74 24.50 -24.97
C LYS A 29 14.77 25.42 -25.64
N TYR A 30 15.79 25.85 -24.91
CA TYR A 30 16.90 26.65 -25.44
C TYR A 30 17.74 25.85 -26.46
N VAL A 31 18.08 24.60 -26.12
CA VAL A 31 18.85 23.69 -26.98
C VAL A 31 18.09 23.40 -28.28
N GLY A 32 16.81 23.04 -28.19
CA GLY A 32 15.93 22.85 -29.34
C GLY A 32 14.92 21.71 -29.18
N SER A 33 14.04 21.57 -30.17
CA SER A 33 12.91 20.63 -30.12
C SER A 33 13.31 19.16 -30.04
N ASP A 34 14.46 18.77 -30.60
CA ASP A 34 14.94 17.38 -30.52
C ASP A 34 15.27 16.96 -29.08
N ALA A 35 15.85 17.88 -28.29
CA ALA A 35 16.16 17.63 -26.88
C ALA A 35 14.88 17.46 -26.03
N VAL A 36 13.86 18.29 -26.29
CA VAL A 36 12.55 18.19 -25.62
C VAL A 36 11.88 16.86 -25.95
N ALA A 37 11.88 16.45 -27.23
CA ALA A 37 11.22 15.22 -27.66
C ALA A 37 11.86 13.94 -27.09
N LYS A 38 13.16 13.97 -26.77
CA LYS A 38 13.91 12.82 -26.25
C LYS A 38 13.96 12.74 -24.72
N TRP A 39 13.65 13.83 -24.02
CA TRP A 39 13.82 13.93 -22.57
C TRP A 39 13.06 12.85 -21.80
N ASP A 40 11.76 12.67 -22.07
CA ASP A 40 10.92 11.72 -21.32
C ASP A 40 11.43 10.28 -21.46
N ASN A 41 11.92 9.92 -22.65
CA ASN A 41 12.53 8.60 -22.87
C ASN A 41 13.85 8.47 -22.10
N CYS A 42 14.70 9.50 -22.10
CA CYS A 42 15.95 9.51 -21.33
C CYS A 42 15.68 9.39 -19.83
N LEU A 43 14.71 10.14 -19.31
CA LEU A 43 14.33 10.14 -17.90
C LEU A 43 13.79 8.78 -17.48
N ARG A 44 12.91 8.17 -18.27
CA ARG A 44 12.42 6.80 -18.03
C ARG A 44 13.56 5.78 -17.97
N MET A 45 14.51 5.85 -18.89
CA MET A 45 15.68 4.95 -18.90
C MET A 45 16.62 5.20 -17.72
N ALA A 46 16.78 6.45 -17.31
CA ALA A 46 17.58 6.83 -16.15
C ALA A 46 16.99 6.26 -14.86
N PHE A 47 15.68 6.39 -14.65
CA PHE A 47 14.97 5.76 -13.53
C PHE A 47 15.24 4.26 -13.48
N GLU A 48 15.05 3.53 -14.58
CA GLU A 48 15.31 2.09 -14.65
C GLU A 48 16.77 1.75 -14.30
N GLN A 49 17.73 2.53 -14.79
CA GLN A 49 19.15 2.33 -14.52
C GLN A 49 19.50 2.58 -13.04
N VAL A 50 19.02 3.68 -12.45
CA VAL A 50 19.28 4.03 -11.05
C VAL A 50 18.66 2.98 -10.12
N MET A 51 17.41 2.58 -10.36
CA MET A 51 16.72 1.58 -9.53
C MET A 51 17.35 0.18 -9.62
N LYS A 52 17.85 -0.23 -10.81
CA LYS A 52 18.68 -1.44 -10.95
C LYS A 52 19.97 -1.34 -10.17
N SER A 53 20.67 -0.20 -10.24
CA SER A 53 21.92 -0.03 -9.49
C SER A 53 21.71 -0.08 -7.98
N LEU A 54 20.59 0.46 -7.48
CA LEU A 54 20.20 0.32 -6.08
C LEU A 54 19.98 -1.14 -5.68
N GLU A 55 19.28 -1.90 -6.53
CA GLU A 55 19.05 -3.33 -6.31
C GLU A 55 20.36 -4.15 -6.30
N GLU A 56 21.24 -3.93 -7.28
CA GLU A 56 22.56 -4.57 -7.38
C GLU A 56 23.43 -4.31 -6.15
N ARG A 57 23.25 -3.15 -5.50
CA ARG A 57 23.91 -2.77 -4.25
C ARG A 57 23.14 -3.21 -2.99
N CYS A 58 22.06 -3.96 -3.16
CA CYS A 58 21.17 -4.43 -2.10
C CYS A 58 20.50 -3.31 -1.27
N HIS A 59 20.38 -2.09 -1.80
CA HIS A 59 19.59 -1.04 -1.18
C HIS A 59 18.09 -1.36 -1.36
N LYS A 60 17.36 -1.51 -0.25
CA LYS A 60 15.90 -1.77 -0.30
C LYS A 60 15.07 -0.49 -0.24
N ARG A 61 15.70 0.62 0.16
CA ARG A 61 15.09 1.94 0.31
C ARG A 61 15.89 2.98 -0.47
N ALA A 62 15.16 3.95 -1.00
CA ALA A 62 15.70 5.13 -1.66
C ALA A 62 14.72 6.27 -1.43
N SER A 63 15.16 7.39 -0.87
CA SER A 63 14.34 8.56 -0.61
C SER A 63 13.81 9.11 -1.94
N HIS A 64 12.62 9.73 -1.89
CA HIS A 64 11.99 10.29 -3.07
C HIS A 64 12.89 11.36 -3.72
N ASP A 65 13.34 12.32 -2.93
CA ASP A 65 14.14 13.44 -3.44
C ASP A 65 15.48 12.99 -4.03
N TRP A 66 16.14 12.00 -3.40
CA TRP A 66 17.40 11.45 -3.91
C TRP A 66 17.20 10.71 -5.23
N LEU A 67 16.19 9.84 -5.30
CA LEU A 67 15.92 9.07 -6.52
C LEU A 67 15.61 10.00 -7.70
N GLU A 68 14.77 11.00 -7.48
CA GLU A 68 14.40 11.98 -8.50
C GLU A 68 15.60 12.80 -8.95
N TYR A 69 16.48 13.22 -8.02
CA TYR A 69 17.71 13.93 -8.35
C TYR A 69 18.66 13.09 -9.19
N GLU A 70 18.94 11.86 -8.76
CA GLU A 70 19.88 10.97 -9.44
C GLU A 70 19.35 10.53 -10.82
N ALA A 71 18.04 10.30 -10.94
CA ALA A 71 17.40 10.04 -12.23
C ALA A 71 17.50 11.24 -13.17
N ASP A 72 17.22 12.47 -12.72
CA ASP A 72 17.36 13.67 -13.53
C ASP A 72 18.84 13.86 -13.99
N ARG A 73 19.81 13.61 -13.11
CA ARG A 73 21.25 13.69 -13.41
C ARG A 73 21.67 12.68 -14.47
N VAL A 74 21.28 11.42 -14.33
CA VAL A 74 21.59 10.34 -15.29
C VAL A 74 20.88 10.61 -16.63
N ALA A 75 19.63 11.10 -16.60
CA ALA A 75 18.88 11.45 -17.80
C ALA A 75 19.55 12.57 -18.59
N TRP A 76 20.07 13.59 -17.89
CA TRP A 76 20.84 14.67 -18.50
C TRP A 76 22.08 14.15 -19.22
N GLN A 77 22.91 13.36 -18.52
CA GLN A 77 24.13 12.78 -19.10
C GLN A 77 23.80 11.93 -20.34
N LYS A 78 22.73 11.15 -20.26
CA LYS A 78 22.31 10.29 -21.34
C LYS A 78 21.83 11.08 -22.56
N LEU A 79 20.94 12.05 -22.37
CA LEU A 79 20.42 12.88 -23.45
C LEU A 79 21.56 13.52 -24.25
N PHE A 80 22.51 14.14 -23.56
CA PHE A 80 23.63 14.84 -24.20
C PHE A 80 24.74 13.94 -24.74
N SER A 81 24.70 12.63 -24.45
CA SER A 81 25.48 11.65 -25.18
C SER A 81 24.84 11.22 -26.51
N GLU A 82 23.52 11.42 -26.65
CA GLU A 82 22.74 11.01 -27.84
C GLU A 82 22.52 12.15 -28.84
N ILE A 83 22.65 13.41 -28.43
CA ILE A 83 22.52 14.58 -29.30
C ILE A 83 23.88 15.18 -29.61
N ASP A 84 24.10 15.58 -30.86
CA ASP A 84 25.34 16.19 -31.34
C ASP A 84 25.41 17.68 -30.96
N ILE A 85 25.31 17.96 -29.66
CA ILE A 85 25.34 19.30 -29.08
C ILE A 85 26.19 19.24 -27.81
N GLU A 86 27.22 20.07 -27.76
CA GLU A 86 28.05 20.24 -26.57
C GLU A 86 27.20 20.82 -25.43
N ALA A 87 27.00 20.02 -24.40
CA ALA A 87 26.17 20.35 -23.27
C ALA A 87 26.97 21.07 -22.18
N VAL A 88 26.28 21.89 -21.39
CA VAL A 88 26.81 22.26 -20.07
C VAL A 88 26.81 21.00 -19.19
N GLU A 89 27.90 20.79 -18.45
CA GLU A 89 27.96 19.75 -17.43
C GLU A 89 26.76 19.86 -16.48
N TRP A 90 26.39 18.75 -15.82
CA TRP A 90 25.29 18.76 -14.86
C TRP A 90 25.48 19.91 -13.85
N PRO A 91 24.60 20.92 -13.85
CA PRO A 91 24.94 22.21 -13.26
C PRO A 91 24.59 22.30 -11.76
N PHE A 92 24.07 21.21 -11.20
CA PHE A 92 23.65 21.15 -9.80
C PHE A 92 24.68 20.41 -8.97
N THR A 93 24.98 20.97 -7.81
CA THR A 93 25.75 20.31 -6.76
C THR A 93 24.84 20.21 -5.54
N ILE A 94 24.61 18.99 -5.07
CA ILE A 94 23.89 18.75 -3.82
C ILE A 94 24.87 18.72 -2.64
N PRO A 95 24.42 19.08 -1.42
CA PRO A 95 25.22 18.88 -0.23
C PRO A 95 25.65 17.42 -0.10
N THR A 96 26.89 17.16 0.33
CA THR A 96 27.42 15.79 0.51
C THR A 96 26.59 14.94 1.48
N GLU A 97 25.87 15.59 2.39
CA GLU A 97 24.94 14.93 3.31
C GLU A 97 23.78 14.23 2.56
N PHE A 98 23.35 14.78 1.42
CA PHE A 98 22.24 14.27 0.60
C PHE A 98 22.58 12.92 -0.07
N ASP A 99 23.87 12.67 -0.33
CA ASP A 99 24.39 11.41 -0.86
C ASP A 99 24.86 10.44 0.24
N SER A 100 24.66 10.78 1.51
CA SER A 100 24.98 9.86 2.60
C SER A 100 24.07 8.62 2.56
N PRO A 101 24.56 7.41 2.90
CA PRO A 101 23.73 6.20 2.89
C PRO A 101 22.44 6.33 3.72
N ASP A 102 22.47 7.12 4.79
CA ASP A 102 21.31 7.33 5.65
C ASP A 102 20.28 8.27 5.01
N LYS A 103 20.70 9.29 4.25
CA LYS A 103 19.80 10.18 3.49
C LYS A 103 19.25 9.52 2.23
N ILE A 104 20.05 8.66 1.59
CA ILE A 104 19.55 7.80 0.51
C ILE A 104 18.47 6.87 1.07
N ALA A 105 18.67 6.29 2.26
CA ALA A 105 17.70 5.37 2.86
C ALA A 105 16.56 6.05 3.66
N GLU A 106 16.46 7.38 3.63
CA GLU A 106 15.44 8.14 4.36
C GLU A 106 14.07 7.97 3.69
N GLY A 107 13.27 7.04 4.21
CA GLY A 107 11.97 6.68 3.64
C GLY A 107 12.10 5.83 2.37
N ILE A 108 10.99 5.70 1.64
CA ILE A 108 10.99 5.01 0.34
C ILE A 108 10.17 5.81 -0.68
N SER A 109 10.80 6.08 -1.82
CA SER A 109 10.17 6.73 -2.97
C SER A 109 9.01 5.85 -3.47
N PRO A 110 7.81 6.41 -3.68
CA PRO A 110 6.70 5.67 -4.29
C PRO A 110 7.09 5.02 -5.63
N THR A 111 7.91 5.71 -6.43
CA THR A 111 8.45 5.20 -7.69
C THR A 111 9.29 3.95 -7.48
N TYR A 112 10.23 3.97 -6.52
CA TYR A 112 11.09 2.83 -6.25
C TYR A 112 10.35 1.66 -5.60
N GLN A 113 9.45 1.97 -4.66
CA GLN A 113 8.56 0.99 -4.05
C GLN A 113 7.75 0.25 -5.12
N ASN A 114 7.09 0.98 -6.03
CA ASN A 114 6.32 0.38 -7.13
C ASN A 114 7.21 -0.44 -8.05
N TRP A 115 8.40 0.06 -8.40
CA TRP A 115 9.35 -0.65 -9.25
C TRP A 115 9.80 -1.99 -8.63
N ARG A 116 10.06 -2.02 -7.31
CA ARG A 116 10.44 -3.23 -6.56
C ARG A 116 9.29 -4.22 -6.50
N LEU A 117 8.10 -3.76 -6.12
CA LEU A 117 6.91 -4.61 -6.01
C LEU A 117 6.54 -5.25 -7.35
N ALA A 118 6.59 -4.48 -8.44
CA ALA A 118 6.32 -4.97 -9.80
C ALA A 118 7.30 -6.08 -10.25
N ARG A 119 8.42 -6.26 -9.56
CA ARG A 119 9.43 -7.30 -9.79
C ARG A 119 9.47 -8.37 -8.69
N GLY A 120 8.51 -8.34 -7.77
CA GLY A 120 8.44 -9.25 -6.63
C GLY A 120 9.54 -9.06 -5.59
N LEU A 121 10.18 -7.88 -5.56
CA LEU A 121 11.27 -7.56 -4.66
C LEU A 121 10.75 -6.99 -3.32
N ARG A 122 11.44 -7.32 -2.21
CA ARG A 122 11.12 -6.82 -0.86
C ARG A 122 11.23 -5.30 -0.79
N VAL A 123 10.23 -4.63 -0.21
CA VAL A 123 10.21 -3.17 0.03
C VAL A 123 10.73 -2.79 1.43
N CYS A 124 10.64 -3.70 2.39
CA CYS A 124 11.00 -3.42 3.78
C CYS A 124 12.36 -3.99 4.18
N ASP A 125 13.22 -3.13 4.77
CA ASP A 125 14.38 -3.55 5.56
C ASP A 125 13.94 -3.89 6.98
N VAL A 126 13.40 -5.10 7.09
CA VAL A 126 13.07 -5.77 8.34
C VAL A 126 14.31 -5.89 9.26
N GLY A 127 15.53 -5.98 8.71
CA GLY A 127 16.76 -6.23 9.48
C GLY A 127 17.45 -5.00 10.10
N ARG A 128 16.87 -3.78 10.00
CA ARG A 128 17.50 -2.54 10.53
C ARG A 128 16.82 -1.99 11.78
N ARG A 129 15.79 -2.68 12.30
CA ARG A 129 15.10 -2.35 13.55
C ARG A 129 15.36 -3.45 14.57
N ASP A 130 15.35 -3.12 15.86
CA ASP A 130 15.41 -4.09 16.95
C ASP A 130 14.48 -5.26 16.62
N GLU A 131 14.99 -6.50 16.71
CA GLU A 131 14.19 -7.70 16.42
C GLU A 131 12.84 -7.55 17.13
N PRO A 132 11.71 -7.61 16.38
CA PRO A 132 10.41 -7.32 16.97
C PRO A 132 10.15 -8.33 18.09
N GLU A 133 9.66 -7.87 19.23
CA GLU A 133 9.28 -8.79 20.30
C GLU A 133 8.10 -9.64 19.81
N VAL A 134 8.37 -10.93 19.58
CA VAL A 134 7.37 -11.86 19.03
C VAL A 134 6.52 -12.43 20.16
N PRO A 135 5.17 -12.46 20.03
CA PRO A 135 4.29 -13.07 21.02
C PRO A 135 4.70 -14.51 21.37
N SER A 136 4.68 -14.82 22.68
CA SER A 136 5.13 -16.10 23.24
C SER A 136 4.55 -17.30 22.50
N LEU A 137 5.43 -18.15 21.96
CA LEU A 137 5.04 -19.38 21.28
C LEU A 137 4.32 -20.35 22.22
N ASP A 138 4.71 -20.42 23.49
CA ASP A 138 4.10 -21.31 24.48
C ASP A 138 2.64 -20.94 24.76
N GLN A 139 2.37 -19.64 24.94
CA GLN A 139 1.01 -19.14 25.17
C GLN A 139 0.12 -19.37 23.93
N ARG A 140 0.65 -19.08 22.73
CA ARG A 140 -0.04 -19.36 21.45
C ARG A 140 -0.34 -20.85 21.30
N ASN A 141 0.64 -21.71 21.54
CA ASN A 141 0.50 -23.16 21.49
C ASN A 141 -0.57 -23.69 22.45
N HIS A 142 -0.68 -23.10 23.64
CA HIS A 142 -1.66 -23.50 24.64
C HIS A 142 -3.10 -23.37 24.12
N VAL A 143 -3.41 -22.31 23.37
CA VAL A 143 -4.73 -22.12 22.77
C VAL A 143 -4.88 -22.95 21.50
N TRP A 144 -3.86 -22.95 20.64
CA TRP A 144 -3.86 -23.66 19.35
C TRP A 144 -4.14 -25.15 19.52
N LYS A 145 -3.44 -25.83 20.44
CA LYS A 145 -3.55 -27.29 20.62
C LYS A 145 -4.92 -27.74 21.18
N LYS A 146 -5.68 -26.84 21.80
CA LYS A 146 -7.01 -27.12 22.36
C LYS A 146 -8.10 -27.19 21.30
N ASP A 147 -7.89 -26.60 20.12
CA ASP A 147 -8.83 -26.69 19.01
C ASP A 147 -8.34 -27.76 18.01
N PRO A 148 -9.08 -28.87 17.84
CA PRO A 148 -8.68 -29.96 16.95
C PRO A 148 -8.72 -29.60 15.46
N ASN A 149 -9.40 -28.50 15.10
CA ASN A 149 -9.58 -28.10 13.70
C ASN A 149 -8.43 -27.25 13.15
N TYR A 150 -7.49 -26.81 14.00
CA TYR A 150 -6.28 -26.16 13.52
C TYR A 150 -5.30 -27.17 12.90
N PRO A 151 -4.55 -26.76 11.87
CA PRO A 151 -3.59 -27.65 11.23
C PRO A 151 -2.50 -28.07 12.21
N ARG A 152 -2.14 -29.35 12.12
CA ARG A 152 -1.01 -29.96 12.85
C ARG A 152 0.29 -29.82 12.08
N GLU A 153 0.20 -29.85 10.77
CA GLU A 153 1.31 -29.61 9.86
C GLU A 153 1.50 -28.10 9.72
N MET A 154 2.73 -27.65 9.94
CA MET A 154 3.11 -26.24 9.88
C MET A 154 3.76 -25.98 8.53
N VAL A 155 2.92 -25.68 7.54
CA VAL A 155 3.30 -25.46 6.15
C VAL A 155 2.67 -24.15 5.69
N ALA A 156 3.41 -23.38 4.90
CA ALA A 156 2.90 -22.14 4.32
C ALA A 156 1.52 -22.39 3.65
N PRO A 157 0.54 -21.50 3.88
CA PRO A 157 0.70 -20.19 4.49
C PRO A 157 0.70 -20.18 6.03
N ILE A 158 0.21 -21.23 6.70
CA ILE A 158 0.16 -21.28 8.18
C ILE A 158 1.42 -21.97 8.72
N THR A 159 2.45 -21.16 8.99
CA THR A 159 3.80 -21.64 9.37
C THR A 159 3.94 -22.01 10.84
N GLY A 160 2.89 -21.80 11.65
CA GLY A 160 2.92 -22.07 13.07
C GLY A 160 1.63 -21.67 13.80
N PRO A 161 1.55 -21.89 15.12
CA PRO A 161 0.41 -21.49 15.94
C PRO A 161 0.17 -19.98 15.83
N PHE A 162 -0.91 -19.58 15.17
CA PHE A 162 -1.23 -18.18 14.89
C PHE A 162 -0.11 -17.43 14.13
N GLN A 163 0.52 -18.12 13.16
CA GLN A 163 1.54 -17.58 12.28
C GLN A 163 1.12 -17.75 10.82
N ILE A 164 1.23 -16.68 10.03
CA ILE A 164 0.88 -16.70 8.60
C ILE A 164 1.93 -16.02 7.74
N ALA A 165 2.36 -16.71 6.68
CA ALA A 165 3.36 -16.24 5.73
C ALA A 165 2.78 -15.25 4.71
N LEU A 166 3.51 -14.17 4.44
CA LEU A 166 3.22 -13.18 3.41
C LEU A 166 4.31 -13.21 2.34
N PRO A 167 3.94 -13.38 1.06
CA PRO A 167 4.87 -13.22 -0.05
C PRO A 167 5.54 -11.84 -0.06
N LEU A 168 6.78 -11.79 -0.54
CA LEU A 168 7.63 -10.59 -0.52
C LEU A 168 7.15 -9.43 -1.38
N TRP A 169 6.26 -9.75 -2.31
CA TRP A 169 5.65 -8.79 -3.22
C TRP A 169 4.46 -8.07 -2.61
N ILE A 170 3.99 -8.47 -1.43
CA ILE A 170 2.99 -7.72 -0.67
C ILE A 170 3.62 -6.45 -0.13
N ASP A 171 2.91 -5.34 -0.25
CA ASP A 171 3.37 -4.02 0.14
C ASP A 171 3.27 -3.80 1.66
N LEU A 172 4.08 -4.52 2.45
CA LEU A 172 4.01 -4.48 3.91
C LEU A 172 4.25 -3.08 4.49
N TYR A 173 4.96 -2.21 3.76
CA TYR A 173 5.17 -0.84 4.19
C TYR A 173 3.84 -0.10 4.28
N ASN A 174 3.04 -0.09 3.21
CA ASN A 174 1.76 0.61 3.22
C ASN A 174 0.65 -0.18 3.92
N LEU A 175 0.78 -1.51 3.97
CA LEU A 175 -0.29 -2.38 4.42
C LEU A 175 -0.22 -2.74 5.91
N ILE A 176 0.97 -2.68 6.53
CA ILE A 176 1.17 -3.16 7.92
C ILE A 176 1.95 -2.17 8.76
N PHE A 177 3.07 -1.66 8.25
CA PHE A 177 3.99 -0.86 9.05
C PHE A 177 3.61 0.62 9.09
N GLY A 178 3.36 1.21 7.93
CA GLY A 178 3.23 2.65 7.76
C GLY A 178 4.55 3.39 7.95
N GLU A 179 4.49 4.71 7.80
CA GLU A 179 5.61 5.58 8.13
C GLU A 179 5.95 5.46 9.63
N GLY A 180 7.23 5.24 9.94
CA GLY A 180 7.67 5.13 11.34
C GLY A 180 7.06 3.98 12.15
N ASP A 181 6.51 2.94 11.53
CA ASP A 181 5.73 1.86 12.18
C ASP A 181 4.40 2.29 12.81
N GLN A 182 3.89 3.46 12.41
CA GLN A 182 2.66 4.01 13.00
C GLN A 182 1.46 3.07 12.86
N LEU A 183 1.29 2.36 11.74
CA LEU A 183 0.14 1.46 11.57
C LEU A 183 0.23 0.25 12.51
N LEU A 184 1.42 -0.34 12.66
CA LEU A 184 1.61 -1.46 13.59
C LEU A 184 1.47 -1.01 15.06
N HIS A 185 1.94 0.20 15.36
CA HIS A 185 1.75 0.85 16.65
C HIS A 185 0.26 1.07 16.96
N ASP A 186 -0.52 1.64 16.04
CA ASP A 186 -1.96 1.83 16.17
C ASP A 186 -2.68 0.49 16.38
N ILE A 187 -2.31 -0.54 15.60
CA ILE A 187 -2.87 -1.90 15.74
C ILE A 187 -2.75 -2.37 17.18
N ASN A 188 -1.54 -2.33 17.73
CA ASN A 188 -1.25 -2.91 19.04
C ASN A 188 -1.73 -2.06 20.23
N ASN A 189 -1.84 -0.74 20.07
CA ASN A 189 -2.14 0.16 21.19
C ASN A 189 -3.57 0.73 21.17
N GLU A 190 -4.24 0.78 20.02
CA GLU A 190 -5.54 1.46 19.88
C GLU A 190 -6.65 0.56 19.33
N ILE A 191 -6.32 -0.36 18.41
CA ILE A 191 -7.34 -1.07 17.63
C ILE A 191 -7.71 -2.41 18.29
N ILE A 192 -6.70 -3.24 18.61
CA ILE A 192 -6.94 -4.58 19.17
C ILE A 192 -7.07 -4.54 20.70
N PRO A 193 -7.67 -5.58 21.32
CA PRO A 193 -7.69 -5.70 22.76
C PRO A 193 -6.29 -5.60 23.38
N PRO A 194 -6.09 -4.86 24.50
CA PRO A 194 -4.75 -4.60 25.06
C PRO A 194 -3.93 -5.84 25.45
N HIS A 195 -4.59 -6.98 25.63
CA HIS A 195 -3.95 -8.25 25.97
C HIS A 195 -3.46 -9.05 24.75
N LEU A 196 -3.72 -8.57 23.55
CA LEU A 196 -3.28 -9.17 22.29
C LEU A 196 -2.19 -8.32 21.66
N ALA A 197 -1.41 -8.95 20.78
CA ALA A 197 -0.41 -8.28 19.98
C ALA A 197 -0.30 -8.93 18.59
N ILE A 198 -0.01 -8.11 17.61
CA ILE A 198 0.47 -8.51 16.28
C ILE A 198 1.93 -8.11 16.18
N SER A 199 2.74 -9.06 15.75
CA SER A 199 4.16 -8.88 15.47
C SER A 199 4.49 -9.60 14.16
N TRP A 200 5.76 -9.66 13.79
CA TRP A 200 6.22 -10.32 12.58
C TRP A 200 7.55 -11.02 12.81
N ASN A 201 7.86 -12.01 11.97
CA ASN A 201 9.17 -12.66 11.89
C ASN A 201 9.69 -12.60 10.44
N GLY A 202 10.96 -12.24 10.28
CA GLY A 202 11.66 -12.17 9.00
C GLY A 202 12.57 -13.36 8.70
N ASP A 203 12.66 -14.34 9.61
CA ASP A 203 13.57 -15.49 9.52
C ASP A 203 13.23 -16.46 8.37
N ASP A 204 12.00 -16.41 7.86
CA ASP A 204 11.56 -17.31 6.80
C ASP A 204 12.08 -16.87 5.42
N GLU A 205 12.83 -17.76 4.77
CA GLU A 205 13.35 -17.51 3.43
C GLU A 205 12.17 -17.31 2.45
N GLY A 206 12.18 -16.22 1.69
CA GLY A 206 11.14 -15.97 0.70
C GLY A 206 9.80 -15.45 1.21
N CYS A 207 9.60 -15.23 2.51
CA CYS A 207 8.39 -14.60 3.04
C CYS A 207 8.65 -13.74 4.29
N ILE A 208 7.62 -13.03 4.75
CA ILE A 208 7.56 -12.43 6.10
C ILE A 208 6.36 -13.04 6.80
N THR A 209 6.55 -13.50 8.03
CA THR A 209 5.49 -14.18 8.78
C THR A 209 4.86 -13.23 9.77
N LEU A 210 3.56 -12.99 9.69
CA LEU A 210 2.82 -12.30 10.74
C LEU A 210 2.55 -13.27 11.89
N VAL A 211 2.65 -12.75 13.12
CA VAL A 211 2.45 -13.50 14.35
C VAL A 211 1.38 -12.81 15.18
N VAL A 212 0.29 -13.52 15.47
CA VAL A 212 -0.77 -13.06 16.36
C VAL A 212 -0.64 -13.78 17.69
N GLY A 213 -0.71 -13.07 18.81
CA GLY A 213 -0.67 -13.70 20.11
C GLY A 213 -1.01 -12.76 21.26
N PHE A 214 -0.48 -13.09 22.42
CA PHE A 214 -0.68 -12.31 23.64
C PHE A 214 0.39 -11.23 23.77
N SER A 215 -0.03 -10.05 24.22
CA SER A 215 0.87 -8.93 24.44
C SER A 215 1.86 -9.26 25.57
N PRO A 216 3.18 -9.09 25.34
CA PRO A 216 4.21 -9.37 26.35
C PRO A 216 4.11 -8.43 27.56
N THR A 217 3.48 -7.27 27.39
CA THR A 217 3.29 -6.28 28.46
C THR A 217 2.11 -6.60 29.37
N THR A 218 1.29 -7.59 29.00
CA THR A 218 0.10 -7.96 29.77
C THR A 218 0.26 -9.33 30.44
N CYS A 219 0.01 -9.37 31.76
CA CYS A 219 0.01 -10.62 32.53
C CYS A 219 -1.33 -11.35 32.36
N VAL A 220 -1.56 -11.96 31.19
CA VAL A 220 -2.77 -12.74 30.92
C VAL A 220 -2.47 -14.24 30.91
N ASN A 221 -3.36 -15.01 31.52
CA ASN A 221 -3.35 -16.47 31.45
C ASN A 221 -4.16 -16.92 30.22
N PRO A 222 -3.55 -17.59 29.21
CA PRO A 222 -4.27 -18.10 28.04
C PRO A 222 -5.36 -19.13 28.36
N GLY A 223 -5.35 -19.70 29.57
CA GLY A 223 -6.38 -20.61 30.07
C GLY A 223 -7.61 -19.93 30.67
N SER A 224 -7.60 -18.60 30.84
CA SER A 224 -8.73 -17.85 31.36
C SER A 224 -9.89 -17.81 30.36
N GLU A 225 -11.11 -17.77 30.89
CA GLU A 225 -12.36 -17.69 30.11
C GLU A 225 -12.36 -16.45 29.18
N GLY A 226 -12.81 -16.60 27.94
CA GLY A 226 -12.90 -15.53 26.93
C GLY A 226 -11.58 -15.07 26.29
N ILE A 227 -10.42 -15.36 26.92
CA ILE A 227 -9.10 -15.00 26.38
C ILE A 227 -8.77 -15.80 25.11
N GLY A 228 -9.10 -17.10 25.12
CA GLY A 228 -8.94 -17.95 23.94
C GLY A 228 -9.77 -17.48 22.74
N ASP A 229 -10.96 -16.93 22.98
CA ASP A 229 -11.83 -16.44 21.89
C ASP A 229 -11.32 -15.12 21.32
N SER A 230 -10.74 -14.27 22.16
CA SER A 230 -10.16 -12.99 21.73
C SER A 230 -8.99 -13.18 20.75
N VAL A 231 -8.05 -14.09 21.04
CA VAL A 231 -6.93 -14.38 20.12
C VAL A 231 -7.41 -15.07 18.83
N ARG A 232 -8.45 -15.92 18.90
CA ARG A 232 -9.05 -16.56 17.72
C ARG A 232 -9.75 -15.55 16.83
N TRP A 233 -10.47 -14.58 17.39
CA TRP A 233 -11.09 -13.49 16.66
C TRP A 233 -10.06 -12.67 15.89
N LEU A 234 -8.98 -12.29 16.57
CA LEU A 234 -7.92 -11.50 15.94
C LEU A 234 -7.24 -12.31 14.85
N TRP A 235 -6.94 -13.58 15.11
CA TRP A 235 -6.36 -14.48 14.12
C TRP A 235 -7.22 -14.59 12.86
N GLN A 236 -8.52 -14.83 13.01
CA GLN A 236 -9.44 -14.92 11.87
C GLN A 236 -9.48 -13.61 11.09
N SER A 237 -9.51 -12.47 11.78
CA SER A 237 -9.50 -11.15 11.13
C SER A 237 -8.21 -10.91 10.35
N VAL A 238 -7.06 -11.33 10.91
CA VAL A 238 -5.77 -11.26 10.21
C VAL A 238 -5.75 -12.18 8.99
N VAL A 239 -6.22 -13.42 9.12
CA VAL A 239 -6.26 -14.37 8.00
C VAL A 239 -7.17 -13.90 6.87
N ASP A 240 -8.37 -13.39 7.19
CA ASP A 240 -9.29 -12.82 6.20
C ASP A 240 -8.63 -11.65 5.46
N TRP A 241 -7.93 -10.77 6.18
CA TRP A 241 -7.16 -9.68 5.59
C TRP A 241 -6.01 -10.20 4.70
N VAL A 242 -5.27 -11.23 5.13
CA VAL A 242 -4.19 -11.83 4.34
C VAL A 242 -4.70 -12.40 3.03
N ILE A 243 -5.86 -13.08 3.04
CA ILE A 243 -6.49 -13.59 1.83
C ILE A 243 -6.82 -12.43 0.88
N GLU A 244 -7.37 -11.33 1.38
CA GLU A 244 -7.61 -10.15 0.53
C GLU A 244 -6.29 -9.58 -0.04
N ALA A 245 -5.24 -9.51 0.76
CA ALA A 245 -3.92 -9.05 0.33
C ALA A 245 -3.31 -9.96 -0.76
N TYR A 246 -3.48 -11.30 -0.66
CA TYR A 246 -3.10 -12.25 -1.71
C TYR A 246 -3.77 -11.93 -3.05
N PHE A 247 -5.03 -11.49 -3.04
CA PHE A 247 -5.76 -11.10 -4.23
C PHE A 247 -5.56 -9.62 -4.64
N GLY A 248 -4.48 -9.00 -4.15
CA GLY A 248 -4.09 -7.63 -4.45
C GLY A 248 -4.92 -6.58 -3.73
N GLY A 249 -5.55 -6.93 -2.60
CA GLY A 249 -6.19 -5.97 -1.70
C GLY A 249 -5.20 -4.92 -1.20
N THR A 250 -5.71 -3.71 -1.01
CA THR A 250 -4.92 -2.49 -0.77
C THR A 250 -5.21 -1.85 0.58
N MET A 251 -6.27 -2.29 1.26
CA MET A 251 -6.62 -1.86 2.60
C MET A 251 -5.55 -2.28 3.59
N SER A 252 -5.04 -1.34 4.38
CA SER A 252 -4.10 -1.65 5.47
C SER A 252 -4.74 -2.57 6.50
N LEU A 253 -3.94 -3.41 7.17
CA LEU A 253 -4.40 -4.26 8.27
C LEU A 253 -5.03 -3.43 9.39
N ALA A 254 -4.50 -2.23 9.66
CA ALA A 254 -5.06 -1.31 10.65
C ALA A 254 -6.49 -0.88 10.27
N THR A 255 -6.70 -0.41 9.03
CA THR A 255 -8.03 -0.05 8.53
C THR A 255 -8.97 -1.26 8.56
N PHE A 256 -8.51 -2.43 8.12
CA PHE A 256 -9.30 -3.65 8.10
C PHE A 256 -9.76 -4.06 9.50
N LEU A 257 -8.87 -4.00 10.49
CA LEU A 257 -9.22 -4.31 11.88
C LEU A 257 -10.17 -3.27 12.48
N ARG A 258 -10.04 -1.98 12.13
CA ARG A 258 -11.04 -0.96 12.49
C ARG A 258 -12.41 -1.26 11.89
N VAL A 259 -12.46 -1.67 10.61
CA VAL A 259 -13.70 -2.13 9.95
C VAL A 259 -14.30 -3.33 10.68
N ARG A 260 -13.50 -4.34 11.04
CA ARG A 260 -13.96 -5.53 11.78
C ARG A 260 -14.47 -5.19 13.18
N LYS A 261 -13.84 -4.23 13.86
CA LYS A 261 -14.28 -3.72 15.16
C LYS A 261 -15.61 -2.97 15.05
N ALA A 262 -15.72 -2.12 14.04
CA ALA A 262 -16.90 -1.29 13.77
C ALA A 262 -18.10 -2.13 13.29
N MET A 263 -17.86 -3.17 12.48
CA MET A 263 -18.88 -4.08 11.95
C MET A 263 -18.55 -5.53 12.33
N PRO A 264 -18.84 -5.94 13.58
CA PRO A 264 -18.60 -7.31 14.01
C PRO A 264 -19.42 -8.28 13.16
N VAL A 265 -18.73 -9.08 12.35
CA VAL A 265 -19.38 -10.16 11.59
C VAL A 265 -19.78 -11.23 12.60
N PRO A 266 -21.06 -11.67 12.64
CA PRO A 266 -21.46 -12.75 13.51
C PRO A 266 -20.62 -13.98 13.18
N TYR A 267 -20.11 -14.67 14.21
CA TYR A 267 -19.43 -15.95 14.07
C TYR A 267 -20.34 -16.97 13.38
N SER A 268 -20.29 -17.03 12.05
CA SER A 268 -20.92 -18.09 11.28
C SER A 268 -20.11 -19.36 11.50
N SER A 269 -20.72 -20.34 12.17
CA SER A 269 -20.06 -21.59 12.58
C SER A 269 -19.55 -22.43 11.41
N SER A 270 -20.00 -22.19 10.18
CA SER A 270 -19.55 -22.92 8.99
C SER A 270 -18.36 -22.24 8.29
N TYR A 271 -18.42 -20.93 8.05
CA TYR A 271 -17.36 -20.16 7.36
C TYR A 271 -16.14 -19.92 8.24
N HIS A 272 -16.34 -19.72 9.55
CA HIS A 272 -15.27 -19.52 10.52
C HIS A 272 -14.88 -20.78 11.28
N SER A 273 -15.23 -21.96 10.77
CA SER A 273 -14.61 -23.19 11.26
C SER A 273 -13.11 -23.11 10.95
N SER A 274 -12.27 -23.47 11.93
CA SER A 274 -10.80 -23.42 11.79
C SER A 274 -10.31 -24.27 10.61
N GLN A 275 -11.05 -25.33 10.25
CA GLN A 275 -10.80 -26.14 9.06
C GLN A 275 -11.15 -25.43 7.74
N GLY A 276 -12.30 -24.74 7.68
CA GLY A 276 -12.72 -23.97 6.51
C GLY A 276 -11.75 -22.83 6.21
N LEU A 277 -11.38 -22.08 7.25
CA LEU A 277 -10.40 -21.01 7.16
C LEU A 277 -9.03 -21.52 6.68
N THR A 278 -8.54 -22.62 7.26
CA THR A 278 -7.26 -23.23 6.86
C THR A 278 -7.26 -23.62 5.39
N THR A 279 -8.32 -24.32 4.94
CA THR A 279 -8.45 -24.75 3.54
C THR A 279 -8.48 -23.55 2.59
N LEU A 280 -9.29 -22.54 2.91
CA LEU A 280 -9.40 -21.34 2.09
C LEU A 280 -8.07 -20.59 1.99
N THR A 281 -7.38 -20.42 3.12
CA THR A 281 -6.09 -19.72 3.17
C THR A 281 -5.03 -20.46 2.37
N SER A 282 -4.92 -21.78 2.53
CA SER A 282 -3.98 -22.61 1.76
C SER A 282 -4.28 -22.58 0.27
N SER A 283 -5.55 -22.61 -0.12
CA SER A 283 -5.95 -22.48 -1.53
C SER A 283 -5.55 -21.13 -2.11
N ALA A 284 -5.84 -20.03 -1.39
CA ALA A 284 -5.48 -18.69 -1.82
C ALA A 284 -3.95 -18.52 -1.92
N TYR A 285 -3.20 -19.07 -0.97
CA TYR A 285 -1.74 -19.04 -1.02
C TYR A 285 -1.18 -19.85 -2.20
N ALA A 286 -1.70 -21.06 -2.45
CA ALA A 286 -1.28 -21.87 -3.58
C ALA A 286 -1.54 -21.15 -4.91
N GLU A 287 -2.71 -20.53 -5.06
CA GLU A 287 -3.07 -19.78 -6.26
C GLU A 287 -2.08 -18.63 -6.54
N VAL A 288 -1.70 -17.86 -5.51
CA VAL A 288 -0.73 -16.77 -5.70
C VAL A 288 0.70 -17.23 -5.92
N GLN A 289 1.04 -18.45 -5.51
CA GLN A 289 2.36 -19.05 -5.79
C GLN A 289 2.43 -19.63 -7.20
N ASP A 290 1.32 -20.11 -7.75
CA ASP A 290 1.25 -20.62 -9.13
C ASP A 290 1.39 -19.48 -10.16
N GLU A 291 0.78 -18.32 -9.92
CA GLU A 291 0.82 -17.17 -10.85
C GLU A 291 1.26 -15.85 -10.19
N PRO A 292 2.47 -15.77 -9.58
CA PRO A 292 2.88 -14.63 -8.78
C PRO A 292 2.89 -13.32 -9.56
N MET A 293 3.32 -13.35 -10.84
CA MET A 293 3.36 -12.15 -11.68
C MET A 293 1.96 -11.59 -12.01
N TYR A 294 0.94 -12.46 -12.11
CA TYR A 294 -0.44 -12.01 -12.31
C TYR A 294 -0.95 -11.24 -11.10
N PHE A 295 -0.76 -11.79 -9.89
CA PHE A 295 -1.19 -11.13 -8.65
C PHE A 295 -0.38 -9.89 -8.32
N ILE A 296 0.93 -9.87 -8.60
CA ILE A 296 1.76 -8.68 -8.51
C ILE A 296 1.21 -7.55 -9.38
N ARG A 297 0.90 -7.85 -10.64
CA ARG A 297 0.34 -6.86 -11.58
C ARG A 297 -1.02 -6.38 -11.10
N LYS A 298 -1.91 -7.29 -10.71
CA LYS A 298 -3.25 -6.98 -10.19
C LYS A 298 -3.19 -6.09 -8.94
N ALA A 299 -2.29 -6.40 -8.00
CA ALA A 299 -2.06 -5.59 -6.81
C ALA A 299 -1.50 -4.21 -7.15
N HIS A 300 -0.67 -4.10 -8.18
CA HIS A 300 -0.18 -2.82 -8.66
C HIS A 300 -1.28 -1.99 -9.32
N GLU A 301 -2.05 -2.58 -10.23
CA GLU A 301 -3.19 -1.95 -10.92
C GLU A 301 -4.20 -1.39 -9.91
N LYS A 302 -4.60 -2.18 -8.90
CA LYS A 302 -5.51 -1.73 -7.84
C LYS A 302 -4.96 -0.58 -7.02
N ARG A 303 -3.67 -0.62 -6.64
CA ARG A 303 -3.02 0.47 -5.88
C ARG A 303 -2.98 1.76 -6.69
N THR A 304 -2.62 1.68 -7.96
CA THR A 304 -2.61 2.83 -8.87
C THR A 304 -4.02 3.40 -9.02
N PHE A 305 -5.02 2.55 -9.26
CA PHE A 305 -6.41 2.97 -9.41
C PHE A 305 -6.95 3.69 -8.17
N ILE A 306 -6.69 3.16 -6.97
CA ILE A 306 -7.10 3.83 -5.72
C ILE A 306 -6.38 5.15 -5.52
N ALA A 307 -5.10 5.24 -5.88
CA ALA A 307 -4.35 6.50 -5.80
C ALA A 307 -4.93 7.56 -6.75
N GLU A 308 -5.31 7.17 -7.96
CA GLU A 308 -5.97 8.06 -8.94
C GLU A 308 -7.35 8.53 -8.47
N CYS A 309 -8.10 7.67 -7.78
CA CYS A 309 -9.44 7.98 -7.29
C CYS A 309 -9.43 8.78 -5.97
N ARG A 310 -8.32 8.79 -5.24
CA ARG A 310 -8.25 9.26 -3.85
C ARG A 310 -8.74 10.70 -3.66
N ASP A 311 -8.20 11.63 -4.43
CA ASP A 311 -8.48 13.05 -4.22
C ASP A 311 -9.94 13.40 -4.53
N GLU A 312 -10.48 12.86 -5.63
CA GLU A 312 -11.88 13.06 -6.02
C GLU A 312 -12.84 12.47 -4.97
N VAL A 313 -12.56 11.25 -4.49
CA VAL A 313 -13.37 10.61 -3.45
C VAL A 313 -13.32 11.40 -2.14
N LEU A 314 -12.14 11.89 -1.74
CA LEU A 314 -12.00 12.72 -0.54
C LEU A 314 -12.79 14.04 -0.66
N GLU A 315 -12.76 14.71 -1.82
CA GLU A 315 -13.56 15.91 -2.07
C GLU A 315 -15.07 15.63 -1.93
N ILE A 316 -15.54 14.46 -2.36
CA ILE A 316 -16.94 14.06 -2.15
C ILE A 316 -17.23 13.85 -0.65
N LEU A 317 -16.30 13.25 0.09
CA LEU A 317 -16.44 12.94 1.52
C LEU A 317 -16.39 14.16 2.43
N GLU A 318 -15.86 15.30 1.97
CA GLU A 318 -15.90 16.58 2.69
C GLU A 318 -17.32 17.16 2.79
N LYS A 319 -18.25 16.69 1.97
CA LYS A 319 -19.66 17.12 1.98
C LYS A 319 -20.42 16.51 3.17
N PRO A 320 -21.56 17.10 3.58
CA PRO A 320 -22.43 16.48 4.59
C PRO A 320 -22.77 15.03 4.24
N LEU A 321 -22.83 14.14 5.24
CA LEU A 321 -22.94 12.68 5.06
C LEU A 321 -23.97 12.22 4.01
N ALA A 322 -25.16 12.83 3.98
CA ALA A 322 -26.20 12.48 3.01
C ALA A 322 -25.80 12.85 1.57
N GLU A 323 -25.18 14.02 1.38
CA GLU A 323 -24.67 14.50 0.10
C GLU A 323 -23.43 13.70 -0.33
N ALA A 324 -22.55 13.34 0.61
CA ALA A 324 -21.39 12.50 0.35
C ALA A 324 -21.82 11.12 -0.17
N LYS A 325 -22.76 10.44 0.49
CA LYS A 325 -23.31 9.16 0.02
C LYS A 325 -23.92 9.25 -1.38
N ALA A 326 -24.74 10.27 -1.62
CA ALA A 326 -25.34 10.48 -2.94
C ALA A 326 -24.30 10.87 -4.01
N GLY A 327 -23.24 11.58 -3.62
CA GLY A 327 -22.10 11.91 -4.47
C GLY A 327 -21.31 10.68 -4.86
N LEU A 328 -20.96 9.83 -3.89
CA LEU A 328 -20.23 8.58 -4.13
C LEU A 328 -21.04 7.61 -4.97
N SER A 329 -22.33 7.43 -4.69
CA SER A 329 -23.19 6.58 -5.54
C SER A 329 -23.25 7.13 -6.97
N ARG A 330 -23.32 8.44 -7.21
CA ARG A 330 -23.23 8.97 -8.58
C ARG A 330 -21.87 8.74 -9.21
N TRP A 331 -20.79 8.91 -8.44
CA TRP A 331 -19.41 8.70 -8.91
C TRP A 331 -19.14 7.25 -9.31
N VAL A 332 -19.64 6.28 -8.53
CA VAL A 332 -19.59 4.84 -8.85
C VAL A 332 -20.38 4.50 -10.13
N PHE A 333 -21.43 5.27 -10.44
CA PHE A 333 -22.36 5.00 -11.55
C PHE A 333 -22.15 5.86 -12.81
N CYS A 334 -21.11 6.70 -12.85
CA CYS A 334 -20.96 7.75 -13.86
C CYS A 334 -21.01 7.23 -15.31
N GLU A 335 -20.61 5.98 -15.56
CA GLU A 335 -20.65 5.32 -16.88
C GLU A 335 -21.32 3.93 -16.83
N GLY A 336 -22.09 3.67 -15.78
CA GLY A 336 -22.57 2.33 -15.40
C GLY A 336 -22.00 1.89 -14.06
N TYR A 337 -22.47 0.77 -13.53
CA TYR A 337 -21.99 0.22 -12.27
C TYR A 337 -20.55 -0.30 -12.41
N ASP A 338 -19.64 0.28 -11.62
CA ASP A 338 -18.24 -0.10 -11.56
C ASP A 338 -17.89 -0.63 -10.16
N GLU A 339 -17.65 -1.95 -10.08
CA GLU A 339 -17.30 -2.63 -8.83
C GLU A 339 -15.94 -2.17 -8.29
N GLU A 340 -15.00 -1.79 -9.15
CA GLU A 340 -13.68 -1.31 -8.74
C GLU A 340 -13.79 0.07 -8.10
N ARG A 341 -14.60 0.97 -8.68
CA ARG A 341 -14.94 2.26 -8.05
C ARG A 341 -15.62 2.06 -6.71
N LEU A 342 -16.61 1.17 -6.61
CA LEU A 342 -17.28 0.90 -5.34
C LEU A 342 -16.29 0.45 -4.26
N ALA A 343 -15.39 -0.49 -4.61
CA ALA A 343 -14.35 -0.98 -3.71
C ALA A 343 -13.37 0.14 -3.30
N ALA A 344 -12.93 0.96 -4.26
CA ALA A 344 -12.04 2.09 -4.02
C ALA A 344 -12.68 3.13 -3.09
N ALA A 345 -13.91 3.56 -3.37
CA ALA A 345 -14.63 4.53 -2.54
C ALA A 345 -14.83 4.01 -1.11
N ARG A 346 -15.21 2.74 -0.95
CA ARG A 346 -15.34 2.08 0.36
C ARG A 346 -14.02 2.13 1.13
N GLU A 347 -12.92 1.79 0.48
CA GLU A 347 -11.60 1.73 1.10
C GLU A 347 -11.07 3.12 1.48
N ILE A 348 -11.18 4.09 0.57
CA ILE A 348 -10.75 5.47 0.81
C ILE A 348 -11.56 6.07 1.97
N TRP A 349 -12.88 5.84 2.00
CA TRP A 349 -13.72 6.33 3.09
C TRP A 349 -13.40 5.65 4.42
N ALA A 350 -13.28 4.32 4.46
CA ALA A 350 -12.91 3.62 5.68
C ALA A 350 -11.51 4.02 6.19
N SER A 351 -10.58 4.37 5.29
CA SER A 351 -9.22 4.78 5.63
C SER A 351 -9.07 6.26 5.97
N SER A 352 -10.07 7.10 5.69
CA SER A 352 -10.00 8.55 5.95
C SER A 352 -10.38 8.94 7.37
N THR A 353 -10.81 7.99 8.20
CA THR A 353 -11.31 8.25 9.55
C THR A 353 -10.97 7.11 10.51
N THR A 354 -10.90 7.43 11.80
CA THR A 354 -10.82 6.44 12.89
C THR A 354 -12.15 6.31 13.66
N ASP A 355 -13.16 7.12 13.32
CA ASP A 355 -14.47 7.10 13.96
C ASP A 355 -15.26 5.86 13.54
N GLU A 356 -15.55 4.98 14.50
CA GLU A 356 -16.22 3.70 14.26
C GLU A 356 -17.58 3.87 13.59
N ARG A 357 -18.34 4.92 13.95
CA ARG A 357 -19.65 5.19 13.33
C ARG A 357 -19.50 5.55 11.86
N THR A 358 -18.55 6.41 11.52
CA THR A 358 -18.30 6.79 10.12
C THR A 358 -17.83 5.59 9.29
N ILE A 359 -17.01 4.70 9.88
CA ILE A 359 -16.62 3.44 9.25
C ILE A 359 -17.85 2.55 9.00
N GLN A 360 -18.75 2.39 9.99
CA GLN A 360 -20.00 1.65 9.81
C GLN A 360 -20.82 2.22 8.65
N GLU A 361 -20.95 3.54 8.56
CA GLU A 361 -21.69 4.20 7.48
C GLU A 361 -21.07 3.94 6.11
N ALA A 362 -19.73 3.92 6.00
CA ALA A 362 -19.03 3.59 4.76
C ALA A 362 -19.31 2.15 4.31
N ILE A 363 -19.29 1.20 5.24
CA ILE A 363 -19.56 -0.21 4.95
C ILE A 363 -21.04 -0.45 4.63
N LEU A 364 -21.96 0.14 5.38
CA LEU A 364 -23.40 0.05 5.12
C LEU A 364 -23.77 0.67 3.76
N TRP A 365 -23.14 1.80 3.41
CA TRP A 365 -23.29 2.38 2.08
C TRP A 365 -22.81 1.41 1.00
N ALA A 366 -21.61 0.84 1.15
CA ALA A 366 -21.05 -0.06 0.15
C ALA A 366 -21.87 -1.35 -0.05
N MET A 367 -22.49 -1.87 1.01
CA MET A 367 -23.37 -3.06 0.96
C MET A 367 -24.81 -2.74 0.54
N GLY A 368 -25.18 -1.45 0.52
CA GLY A 368 -26.55 -1.02 0.24
C GLY A 368 -26.93 -1.18 -1.24
N PRO A 369 -28.24 -1.21 -1.55
CA PRO A 369 -28.69 -1.17 -2.94
C PRO A 369 -28.35 0.21 -3.52
N HIS A 370 -27.44 0.23 -4.49
CA HIS A 370 -27.18 1.43 -5.28
C HIS A 370 -28.15 1.47 -6.46
N GLU A 371 -29.44 1.59 -6.16
CA GLU A 371 -30.45 1.71 -7.21
C GLU A 371 -30.36 3.10 -7.86
N VAL A 372 -30.15 3.12 -9.17
CA VAL A 372 -30.25 4.30 -10.01
C VAL A 372 -31.71 4.75 -9.96
N THR A 373 -32.03 5.71 -9.10
CA THR A 373 -33.26 6.49 -9.28
C THR A 373 -33.02 7.36 -10.49
N THR A 374 -33.29 6.82 -11.68
CA THR A 374 -33.48 7.63 -12.89
C THR A 374 -34.64 8.56 -12.56
N ILE A 375 -34.32 9.79 -12.19
CA ILE A 375 -35.28 10.89 -12.25
C ILE A 375 -35.55 11.05 -13.74
N SER A 376 -36.59 10.36 -14.21
CA SER A 376 -37.25 10.68 -15.46
C SER A 376 -37.73 12.11 -15.29
N ALA A 377 -36.99 13.07 -15.84
CA ALA A 377 -37.54 14.37 -16.15
C ALA A 377 -38.59 14.07 -17.22
N GLU A 378 -39.84 13.85 -16.79
CA GLU A 378 -40.97 13.80 -17.70
C GLU A 378 -41.02 15.13 -18.44
N ASP A 379 -40.97 15.01 -19.76
CA ASP A 379 -41.31 16.01 -20.75
C ASP A 379 -42.59 16.75 -20.35
N ASP A 380 -42.43 17.99 -19.89
CA ASP A 380 -43.52 18.96 -19.87
C ASP A 380 -43.63 19.56 -21.29
N SER A 381 -44.09 18.72 -22.23
CA SER A 381 -44.45 19.12 -23.58
C SER A 381 -45.85 18.62 -23.94
N SER A 382 -46.86 19.40 -23.57
CA SER A 382 -48.18 19.52 -24.24
C SER A 382 -49.00 20.53 -23.42
N THR A 383 -49.67 21.55 -23.96
CA THR A 383 -50.25 21.74 -25.29
C THR A 383 -50.60 23.22 -25.45
N ASP A 384 -50.23 23.80 -26.59
CA ASP A 384 -51.03 24.84 -27.23
C ASP A 384 -52.31 24.19 -27.79
N GLU A 385 -53.48 24.68 -27.37
CA GLU A 385 -54.66 24.94 -28.22
C GLU A 385 -55.56 26.00 -27.59
#